data_AF-A0A170PDN6-F1
#
_entry.id   AF-A0A170PDN6-F1
#
_cell.length_a   1.000
_cell.length_b   1.000
_cell.length_c   1.000
_cell.angle_alpha   90.00
_cell.angle_beta   90.00
_cell.angle_gamma   90.00
#
_symmetry.space_group_name_H-M   'P 1'
#
loop_
_entity.id
_entity.type
_entity.pdbx_description
1 polymer ?
#
loop_
_entity_poly.entity_id
_entity_poly.type
_entity_poly.pdbx_seq_one_letter_code
_entity_poly.pdbx_strand_id
1 'polypeptide(L)'
;MKVPWVNILLLILLVIQTITGYLGLVNGRSSAAWTLWLHGIIAYTLALALFAKAAVIRDAWRRKKRWTARRVAFAVTLVLLLLVMALGLLWTYNGPIYLGGFSLVSLHIYLAVPLMALMVWHAWHMRFIRRVAGATGRRLFLGGLASVFGGALVWALAGRVKAWAGLPGASRRFTGSYEIGSFVADFPVVSWIADRPPLVDGPMWQLRVEGAVAQPLTLTLADLAGWPQRVVTTAIDCTGGWYSVQRWQGVGMEELLRATGVRPEAASVTFESLTGYKRRFSLEEAATFLLGLGIAVDEPEGYPATVRPLTAGHGYPARLVAPGRRGVEWVKWLAVIRLNETGPHQQSPLPLQ
;
A
#
# COMPACT_ATOMS: atom_id res chain seq x y z
N MET A 1 -19.55 28.49 -21.34
CA MET A 1 -19.99 28.35 -19.94
C MET A 1 -18.78 28.37 -19.00
N LYS A 2 -18.55 29.45 -18.25
CA LYS A 2 -17.53 29.46 -17.19
C LYS A 2 -18.19 28.91 -15.93
N VAL A 3 -17.97 27.63 -15.66
CA VAL A 3 -18.49 26.95 -14.46
C VAL A 3 -17.34 26.86 -13.44
N PRO A 4 -17.09 27.92 -12.65
CA PRO A 4 -15.90 28.01 -11.81
C PRO A 4 -15.88 26.97 -10.69
N TRP A 5 -17.04 26.50 -10.22
CA TRP A 5 -17.14 25.47 -9.18
C TRP A 5 -16.53 24.14 -9.61
N VAL A 6 -16.53 23.80 -10.91
CA VAL A 6 -15.95 22.53 -11.38
C VAL A 6 -14.44 22.48 -11.16
N ASN A 7 -13.74 23.61 -11.26
CA ASN A 7 -12.29 23.63 -11.01
C ASN A 7 -11.98 23.39 -9.52
N ILE A 8 -12.81 23.93 -8.61
CA ILE A 8 -12.71 23.68 -7.17
C ILE A 8 -13.03 22.22 -6.87
N LEU A 9 -14.11 21.68 -7.47
CA LEU A 9 -14.47 20.28 -7.34
C LEU A 9 -13.32 19.36 -7.80
N LEU A 10 -12.73 19.61 -8.97
CA LEU A 10 -11.59 18.83 -9.47
C LEU A 10 -10.41 18.85 -8.50
N LEU A 11 -10.09 20.01 -7.92
CA LEU A 11 -9.03 20.11 -6.91
C LEU A 11 -9.37 19.28 -5.67
N ILE A 12 -10.60 19.38 -5.15
CA ILE A 12 -11.07 18.59 -3.99
C ILE A 12 -10.98 17.10 -4.30
N LEU A 13 -11.49 16.66 -5.46
CA LEU A 13 -11.45 15.26 -5.88
C LEU A 13 -10.02 14.75 -6.00
N LEU A 14 -9.10 15.53 -6.57
CA LEU A 14 -7.69 15.16 -6.67
C LEU A 14 -7.00 15.05 -5.30
N VAL A 15 -7.32 15.95 -4.35
CA VAL A 15 -6.82 15.86 -2.97
C VAL A 15 -7.34 14.59 -2.30
N ILE A 16 -8.64 14.30 -2.40
CA ILE A 16 -9.22 13.07 -1.85
C ILE A 16 -8.60 11.83 -2.51
N GLN A 17 -8.42 11.82 -3.83
CA GLN A 17 -7.78 10.73 -4.56
C GLN A 17 -6.37 10.45 -4.04
N THR A 18 -5.62 11.50 -3.69
CA THR A 18 -4.25 11.41 -3.21
C THR A 18 -4.19 10.85 -1.80
N ILE A 19 -5.03 11.38 -0.90
CA ILE A 19 -5.13 10.91 0.48
C ILE A 19 -5.56 9.44 0.50
N THR A 20 -6.61 9.10 -0.23
CA THR A 20 -7.12 7.72 -0.29
C THR A 20 -6.11 6.77 -0.95
N GLY A 21 -5.37 7.23 -1.96
CA GLY A 21 -4.30 6.45 -2.58
C GLY A 21 -3.17 6.16 -1.61
N TYR A 22 -2.69 7.18 -0.89
CA TYR A 22 -1.69 7.01 0.17
C TYR A 22 -2.16 6.06 1.28
N LEU A 23 -3.39 6.24 1.78
CA LEU A 23 -3.97 5.36 2.80
C LEU A 23 -4.07 3.90 2.32
N GLY A 24 -4.42 3.67 1.05
CA GLY A 24 -4.44 2.34 0.45
C GLY A 24 -3.04 1.70 0.35
N LEU A 25 -1.98 2.49 0.22
CA LEU A 25 -0.60 1.99 0.18
C LEU A 25 -0.03 1.59 1.54
N VAL A 26 -0.61 2.09 2.63
CA VAL A 26 -0.12 1.87 4.01
C VAL A 26 -1.06 1.03 4.87
N ASN A 27 -2.26 0.68 4.36
CA ASN A 27 -3.26 -0.05 5.14
C ASN A 27 -3.70 -1.35 4.46
N GLY A 28 -3.45 -2.48 5.12
CA GLY A 28 -3.86 -3.82 4.68
C GLY A 28 -5.04 -4.40 5.46
N ARG A 29 -5.73 -3.61 6.29
CA ARG A 29 -6.86 -4.06 7.13
C ARG A 29 -8.18 -4.02 6.37
N SER A 30 -8.95 -5.08 6.46
CA SER A 30 -10.29 -5.15 5.86
C SER A 30 -11.24 -4.09 6.44
N SER A 31 -11.10 -3.72 7.71
CA SER A 31 -11.86 -2.64 8.34
C SER A 31 -11.63 -1.27 7.71
N ALA A 32 -10.51 -1.09 6.99
CA ALA A 32 -10.18 0.13 6.27
C ALA A 32 -10.41 0.03 4.74
N ALA A 33 -11.06 -1.03 4.26
CA ALA A 33 -11.34 -1.24 2.84
C ALA A 33 -12.09 -0.08 2.18
N TRP A 34 -12.90 0.65 2.96
CA TRP A 34 -13.64 1.82 2.51
C TRP A 34 -12.74 2.91 1.89
N THR A 35 -11.48 3.00 2.30
CA THR A 35 -10.52 3.98 1.75
C THR A 35 -10.29 3.77 0.26
N LEU A 36 -10.16 2.51 -0.18
CA LEU A 36 -9.96 2.14 -1.58
C LEU A 36 -11.26 2.06 -2.37
N TRP A 37 -12.39 1.79 -1.72
CA TRP A 37 -13.71 1.99 -2.35
C TRP A 37 -13.90 3.46 -2.70
N LEU A 38 -13.61 4.36 -1.76
CA LEU A 38 -13.64 5.80 -1.99
C LEU A 38 -12.64 6.21 -3.08
N HIS A 39 -11.42 5.68 -3.08
CA HIS A 39 -10.44 5.90 -4.15
C HIS A 39 -10.99 5.52 -5.53
N GLY A 40 -11.72 4.41 -5.64
CA GLY A 40 -12.39 3.99 -6.87
C GLY A 40 -13.53 4.93 -7.27
N ILE A 41 -14.43 5.27 -6.34
CA ILE A 41 -15.56 6.19 -6.59
C ILE A 41 -15.07 7.55 -7.07
N ILE A 42 -14.05 8.11 -6.42
CA ILE A 42 -13.48 9.40 -6.79
C ILE A 42 -12.74 9.31 -8.12
N ALA A 43 -12.07 8.19 -8.46
CA ALA A 43 -11.49 7.97 -9.77
C ALA A 43 -12.54 8.02 -10.90
N TYR A 44 -13.67 7.33 -10.74
CA TYR A 44 -14.76 7.38 -11.72
C TYR A 44 -15.41 8.77 -11.77
N THR A 45 -15.55 9.45 -10.63
CA THR A 45 -16.03 10.84 -10.59
C THR A 45 -15.11 11.78 -11.37
N LEU A 46 -13.79 11.63 -11.20
CA LEU A 46 -12.78 12.38 -11.95
C LEU A 46 -12.87 12.09 -13.46
N ALA A 47 -13.03 10.82 -13.85
CA ALA A 47 -13.18 10.45 -15.26
C ALA A 47 -14.40 11.14 -15.91
N LEU A 48 -15.55 11.12 -15.24
CA LEU A 48 -16.77 11.81 -15.71
C LEU A 48 -16.58 13.33 -15.78
N ALA A 49 -15.96 13.93 -14.76
CA ALA A 49 -15.70 15.37 -14.72
C ALA A 49 -14.71 15.81 -15.82
N LEU A 50 -13.69 15.01 -16.11
CA LEU A 50 -12.75 15.25 -17.21
C LEU A 50 -13.42 15.15 -18.57
N PHE A 51 -14.30 14.16 -18.77
CA PHE A 51 -15.08 14.03 -20.00
C PHE A 51 -15.96 15.27 -20.22
N ALA A 52 -16.69 15.73 -19.19
CA ALA A 52 -17.49 16.95 -19.25
C ALA A 52 -16.64 18.22 -19.50
N LYS A 53 -15.38 18.24 -19.04
CA LYS A 53 -14.44 19.35 -19.25
C LYS A 53 -13.71 19.29 -20.60
N ALA A 54 -13.74 18.17 -21.32
CA ALA A 54 -12.97 17.97 -22.55
C ALA A 54 -13.28 19.05 -23.61
N ALA A 55 -14.55 19.41 -23.78
CA ALA A 55 -14.96 20.46 -24.71
C ALA A 55 -14.35 21.83 -24.34
N VAL A 56 -14.33 22.18 -23.05
CA VAL A 56 -13.74 23.44 -22.56
C VAL A 56 -12.23 23.46 -22.74
N ILE A 57 -11.56 22.33 -22.48
CA ILE A 57 -10.10 22.18 -22.69
C ILE A 57 -9.76 22.35 -24.17
N ARG A 58 -10.51 21.68 -25.06
CA ARG A 58 -10.36 21.77 -26.52
C ARG A 58 -10.53 23.20 -27.01
N ASP A 59 -11.58 23.90 -26.57
CA ASP A 59 -11.85 25.28 -26.98
C ASP A 59 -10.81 26.26 -26.43
N ALA A 60 -10.22 25.98 -25.27
CA ALA A 60 -9.13 26.77 -24.70
C ALA A 60 -7.82 26.61 -25.48
N TRP A 61 -7.53 25.39 -25.96
CA TRP A 61 -6.38 25.12 -26.82
C TRP A 61 -6.54 25.73 -28.21
N ARG A 62 -7.71 25.60 -28.85
CA ARG A 62 -7.98 26.18 -30.18
C ARG A 62 -7.81 27.70 -30.23
N ARG A 63 -8.22 28.42 -29.18
CA ARG A 63 -8.19 29.89 -29.14
C ARG A 63 -6.81 30.49 -28.94
N LYS A 64 -5.81 29.71 -28.55
CA LYS A 64 -4.52 30.28 -28.17
C LYS A 64 -3.37 29.58 -28.90
N LYS A 65 -2.71 30.29 -29.82
CA LYS A 65 -1.65 29.71 -30.68
C LYS A 65 -0.23 29.66 -30.07
N ARG A 66 0.10 30.49 -29.06
CA ARG A 66 1.46 30.55 -28.49
C ARG A 66 1.68 29.56 -27.33
N TRP A 67 2.70 28.72 -27.41
CA TRP A 67 3.13 27.87 -26.28
C TRP A 67 3.87 28.71 -25.25
N THR A 68 3.41 28.63 -23.99
CA THR A 68 4.09 29.24 -22.84
C THR A 68 4.42 28.14 -21.84
N ALA A 69 5.40 28.35 -20.95
CA ALA A 69 5.79 27.37 -19.93
C ALA A 69 4.59 26.84 -19.13
N ARG A 70 3.62 27.70 -18.80
CA ARG A 70 2.38 27.31 -18.08
C ARG A 70 1.47 26.38 -18.90
N ARG A 71 1.46 26.49 -20.22
CA ARG A 71 0.69 25.58 -21.08
C ARG A 71 1.37 24.25 -21.29
N VAL A 72 2.70 24.27 -21.43
CA VAL A 72 3.49 23.04 -21.46
C VAL A 72 3.25 22.27 -20.16
N ALA A 73 3.37 22.93 -19.01
CA ALA A 73 3.10 22.31 -17.72
C ALA A 73 1.66 21.77 -17.61
N PHE A 74 0.64 22.54 -18.03
CA PHE A 74 -0.75 22.04 -18.06
C PHE A 74 -0.92 20.81 -18.97
N ALA A 75 -0.30 20.81 -20.16
CA ALA A 75 -0.37 19.68 -21.08
C ALA A 75 0.31 18.44 -20.49
N VAL A 76 1.48 18.60 -19.86
CA VAL A 76 2.18 17.53 -19.15
C VAL A 76 1.33 16.99 -18.00
N THR A 77 0.74 17.87 -17.17
CA THR A 77 -0.17 17.45 -16.09
C THR A 77 -1.39 16.69 -16.62
N LEU A 78 -1.99 17.13 -17.73
CA LEU A 78 -3.13 16.44 -18.33
C LEU A 78 -2.74 15.06 -18.86
N VAL A 79 -1.60 14.96 -19.57
CA VAL A 79 -1.09 13.67 -20.07
C VAL A 79 -0.79 12.72 -18.92
N LEU A 80 -0.11 13.19 -17.88
CA LEU A 80 0.17 12.38 -16.68
C LEU A 80 -1.10 11.93 -15.98
N LEU A 81 -2.10 12.80 -15.83
CA LEU A 81 -3.39 12.45 -15.24
C LEU A 81 -4.11 11.35 -16.04
N LEU A 82 -4.17 11.50 -17.37
CA LEU A 82 -4.77 10.50 -18.24
C LEU A 82 -4.02 9.17 -18.20
N LEU A 83 -2.68 9.21 -18.18
CA LEU A 83 -1.84 8.02 -18.09
C LEU A 83 -2.02 7.29 -16.76
N VAL A 84 -1.98 8.01 -15.63
CA VAL A 84 -2.24 7.45 -14.29
C VAL A 84 -3.63 6.81 -14.24
N MET A 85 -4.65 7.48 -14.77
CA MET A 85 -6.01 6.95 -14.82
C MET A 85 -6.11 5.70 -15.71
N ALA A 86 -5.48 5.71 -16.88
CA ALA A 86 -5.44 4.56 -17.79
C ALA A 86 -4.76 3.35 -17.15
N LEU A 87 -3.61 3.55 -16.48
CA LEU A 87 -2.91 2.48 -15.77
C LEU A 87 -3.75 1.89 -14.64
N GLY A 88 -4.43 2.75 -13.86
CA GLY A 88 -5.30 2.32 -12.77
C GLY A 88 -6.54 1.55 -13.26
N LEU A 89 -7.11 1.96 -14.40
CA LEU A 89 -8.23 1.25 -15.05
C LEU A 89 -7.77 -0.07 -15.65
N LEU A 90 -6.69 -0.09 -16.44
CA LEU A 90 -6.13 -1.32 -17.00
C LEU A 90 -5.83 -2.35 -15.89
N TRP A 91 -5.18 -1.91 -14.80
CA TRP A 91 -4.97 -2.75 -13.63
C TRP A 91 -6.29 -3.27 -13.02
N THR A 92 -7.31 -2.42 -12.97
CA THR A 92 -8.62 -2.73 -12.37
C THR A 92 -9.47 -3.70 -13.16
N TYR A 93 -9.22 -3.84 -14.47
CA TYR A 93 -10.01 -4.71 -15.35
C TYR A 93 -9.24 -5.93 -15.83
N ASN A 94 -7.96 -5.79 -16.19
CA ASN A 94 -7.25 -6.77 -16.99
C ASN A 94 -6.33 -7.73 -16.23
N GLY A 95 -6.11 -7.54 -14.93
CA GLY A 95 -5.23 -8.43 -14.16
C GLY A 95 -3.87 -7.83 -13.83
N PRO A 96 -2.98 -8.65 -13.23
CA PRO A 96 -1.62 -8.27 -12.91
C PRO A 96 -0.77 -8.22 -14.18
N ILE A 97 -0.84 -7.10 -14.89
CA ILE A 97 0.02 -6.83 -16.05
C ILE A 97 1.31 -6.16 -15.57
N TYR A 98 2.44 -6.60 -16.14
CA TYR A 98 3.76 -6.07 -15.88
C TYR A 98 4.35 -5.44 -17.14
N LEU A 99 5.00 -4.29 -16.99
CA LEU A 99 5.70 -3.58 -18.06
C LEU A 99 7.08 -3.18 -17.55
N GLY A 100 8.14 -3.69 -18.20
CA GLY A 100 9.52 -3.41 -17.79
C GLY A 100 9.85 -3.86 -16.37
N GLY A 101 9.26 -4.96 -15.90
CA GLY A 101 9.45 -5.48 -14.54
C GLY A 101 8.58 -4.82 -13.45
N PHE A 102 7.82 -3.78 -13.78
CA PHE A 102 6.91 -3.12 -12.85
C PHE A 102 5.46 -3.46 -13.16
N SER A 103 4.65 -3.72 -12.13
CA SER A 103 3.21 -3.88 -12.31
C SER A 103 2.57 -2.55 -12.74
N LEU A 104 1.43 -2.59 -13.44
CA LEU A 104 0.74 -1.35 -13.82
C LEU A 104 0.31 -0.53 -12.60
N VAL A 105 0.02 -1.16 -11.45
CA VAL A 105 -0.25 -0.42 -10.21
C VAL A 105 1.01 0.26 -9.65
N SER A 106 2.19 -0.36 -9.74
CA SER A 106 3.45 0.30 -9.39
C SER A 106 3.70 1.52 -10.27
N LEU A 107 3.51 1.39 -11.59
CA LEU A 107 3.63 2.51 -12.53
C LEU A 107 2.60 3.62 -12.25
N HIS A 108 1.36 3.24 -11.91
CA HIS A 108 0.32 4.18 -11.49
C HIS A 108 0.78 4.99 -10.26
N ILE A 109 1.35 4.33 -9.25
CA ILE A 109 1.87 4.97 -8.04
C ILE A 109 3.05 5.88 -8.36
N TYR A 110 4.04 5.41 -9.12
CA TYR A 110 5.24 6.17 -9.43
C TYR A 110 4.94 7.43 -10.24
N LEU A 111 3.99 7.37 -11.18
CA LEU A 111 3.56 8.52 -11.97
C LEU A 111 2.61 9.46 -11.21
N ALA A 112 1.90 8.97 -10.19
CA ALA A 112 1.05 9.80 -9.34
C ALA A 112 1.88 10.80 -8.50
N VAL A 113 3.11 10.45 -8.09
CA VAL A 113 3.99 11.32 -7.31
C VAL A 113 4.37 12.63 -8.06
N PRO A 114 4.99 12.60 -9.25
CA PRO A 114 5.28 13.82 -10.00
C PRO A 114 4.02 14.53 -10.47
N LEU A 115 2.93 13.80 -10.77
CA LEU A 115 1.63 14.41 -11.06
C LEU A 115 1.15 15.28 -9.88
N MET A 116 1.33 14.83 -8.64
CA MET A 116 0.96 15.59 -7.46
C MET A 116 1.80 16.87 -7.31
N ALA A 117 3.12 16.78 -7.46
CA ALA A 117 3.99 17.95 -7.42
C ALA A 117 3.59 19.00 -8.47
N LEU A 118 3.32 18.55 -9.70
CA LEU A 118 2.84 19.42 -10.78
C LEU A 118 1.44 19.99 -10.50
N MET A 119 0.56 19.24 -9.85
CA MET A 119 -0.77 19.70 -9.51
C MET A 119 -0.73 20.79 -8.42
N VAL A 120 0.11 20.64 -7.41
CA VAL A 120 0.33 21.68 -6.38
C VAL A 120 0.92 22.94 -7.02
N TRP A 121 1.94 22.78 -7.86
CA TRP A 121 2.51 23.90 -8.62
C TRP A 121 1.47 24.59 -9.51
N HIS A 122 0.66 23.80 -10.23
CA HIS A 122 -0.41 24.31 -11.07
C HIS A 122 -1.44 25.09 -10.25
N ALA A 123 -1.90 24.52 -9.13
CA ALA A 123 -2.87 25.16 -8.23
C ALA A 123 -2.33 26.48 -7.64
N TRP A 124 -1.05 26.52 -7.25
CA TRP A 124 -0.39 27.72 -6.73
C TRP A 124 -0.36 28.86 -7.76
N HIS A 125 -0.02 28.55 -9.00
CA HIS A 125 0.08 29.55 -10.07
C HIS A 125 -1.27 29.95 -10.68
N MET A 126 -2.32 29.15 -10.47
CA MET A 126 -3.67 29.46 -10.90
C MET A 126 -4.33 30.43 -9.91
N ARG A 127 -4.05 31.74 -10.07
CA ARG A 127 -4.65 32.87 -9.32
C ARG A 127 -6.20 32.93 -9.33
N PHE A 128 -6.87 32.06 -10.09
CA PHE A 128 -8.32 32.04 -10.29
C PHE A 128 -9.10 31.42 -9.11
N ILE A 129 -8.53 30.47 -8.36
CA ILE A 129 -9.25 29.81 -7.24
C ILE A 129 -9.54 30.81 -6.11
N ARG A 130 -8.68 31.82 -5.93
CA ARG A 130 -8.78 32.81 -4.85
C ARG A 130 -9.83 33.92 -5.09
N ARG A 131 -10.50 33.99 -6.24
CA ARG A 131 -11.30 35.18 -6.63
C ARG A 131 -12.74 34.91 -7.06
N VAL A 132 -13.29 33.71 -6.86
CA VAL A 132 -14.66 33.44 -7.32
C VAL A 132 -15.68 33.59 -6.18
N ALA A 133 -16.24 34.79 -6.07
CA ALA A 133 -17.48 34.98 -5.32
C ALA A 133 -18.59 34.06 -5.89
N GLY A 134 -19.22 33.24 -5.04
CA GLY A 134 -20.26 32.29 -5.43
C GLY A 134 -19.78 30.89 -5.86
N ALA A 135 -18.48 30.59 -5.79
CA ALA A 135 -17.98 29.23 -6.03
C ALA A 135 -18.15 28.28 -4.83
N THR A 136 -18.59 28.77 -3.69
CA THR A 136 -18.74 28.03 -2.42
C THR A 136 -20.18 27.87 -1.95
N GLY A 137 -21.17 27.98 -2.86
CA GLY A 137 -22.60 27.90 -2.55
C GLY A 137 -23.31 26.59 -2.97
N ARG A 138 -24.65 26.63 -3.00
CA ARG A 138 -25.57 25.53 -3.39
C ARG A 138 -25.17 24.80 -4.68
N ARG A 139 -24.59 25.50 -5.66
CA ARG A 139 -24.18 24.91 -6.95
C ARG A 139 -22.95 24.00 -6.84
N LEU A 140 -21.94 24.38 -6.05
CA LEU A 140 -20.80 23.49 -5.78
C LEU A 140 -21.27 22.28 -4.98
N PHE A 141 -22.13 22.51 -3.98
CA PHE A 141 -22.68 21.43 -3.16
C PHE A 141 -23.50 20.43 -3.98
N LEU A 142 -24.55 20.88 -4.69
CA LEU A 142 -25.40 20.01 -5.49
C LEU A 142 -24.65 19.40 -6.68
N GLY A 143 -23.80 20.18 -7.36
CA GLY A 143 -22.99 19.71 -8.47
C GLY A 143 -21.95 18.68 -8.03
N GLY A 144 -21.31 18.91 -6.88
CA GLY A 144 -20.39 17.96 -6.26
C GLY A 144 -21.09 16.67 -5.84
N LEU A 145 -22.24 16.78 -5.15
CA LEU A 145 -23.05 15.64 -4.72
C LEU A 145 -23.50 14.80 -5.93
N ALA A 146 -24.05 15.43 -6.97
CA ALA A 146 -24.45 14.74 -8.19
C ALA A 146 -23.27 14.06 -8.89
N SER A 147 -22.10 14.71 -8.91
CA SER A 147 -20.88 14.14 -9.53
C SER A 147 -20.41 12.90 -8.77
N VAL A 148 -20.31 12.97 -7.44
CA VAL A 148 -19.88 11.85 -6.60
C VAL A 148 -20.89 10.70 -6.66
N PHE A 149 -22.20 11.01 -6.65
CA PHE A 149 -23.24 10.00 -6.83
C PHE A 149 -23.13 9.31 -8.20
N GLY A 150 -22.94 10.08 -9.28
CA GLY A 150 -22.71 9.53 -10.61
C GLY A 150 -21.46 8.64 -10.67
N GLY A 151 -20.36 9.08 -10.07
CA GLY A 151 -19.14 8.28 -9.98
C GLY A 151 -19.33 6.99 -9.16
N ALA A 152 -20.09 7.04 -8.07
CA ALA A 152 -20.41 5.87 -7.26
C ALA A 152 -21.29 4.86 -8.01
N LEU A 153 -22.28 5.34 -8.76
CA LEU A 153 -23.13 4.51 -9.61
C LEU A 153 -22.29 3.81 -10.70
N VAL A 154 -21.44 4.55 -11.41
CA VAL A 154 -20.55 3.98 -12.44
C VAL A 154 -19.58 2.98 -11.83
N TRP A 155 -18.98 3.28 -10.67
CA TRP A 155 -18.08 2.37 -9.96
C TRP A 155 -18.77 1.06 -9.57
N ALA A 156 -20.00 1.14 -9.04
CA ALA A 156 -20.78 -0.03 -8.65
C ALA A 156 -21.18 -0.88 -9.87
N LEU A 157 -21.63 -0.23 -10.95
CA LEU A 157 -21.97 -0.91 -12.21
C LEU A 157 -20.73 -1.56 -12.83
N ALA A 158 -19.59 -0.87 -12.86
CA ALA A 158 -18.32 -1.43 -13.30
C ALA A 158 -17.92 -2.70 -12.51
N GLY A 159 -18.17 -2.71 -11.20
CA GLY A 159 -18.00 -3.91 -10.37
C GLY A 159 -18.85 -5.09 -10.87
N ARG A 160 -20.14 -4.86 -11.11
CA ARG A 160 -21.07 -5.89 -11.61
C ARG A 160 -20.71 -6.36 -13.01
N VAL A 161 -20.36 -5.45 -13.92
CA VAL A 161 -19.96 -5.79 -15.29
C VAL A 161 -18.72 -6.67 -15.29
N LYS A 162 -17.71 -6.35 -14.48
CA LYS A 162 -16.52 -7.20 -14.36
C LYS A 162 -16.83 -8.60 -13.86
N ALA A 163 -17.70 -8.72 -12.85
CA ALA A 163 -18.12 -10.02 -12.32
C ALA A 163 -18.91 -10.82 -13.36
N TRP A 164 -19.89 -10.19 -14.02
CA TRP A 164 -20.69 -10.81 -15.06
C TRP A 164 -19.86 -11.25 -16.28
N ALA A 165 -18.89 -10.44 -16.70
CA ALA A 165 -18.01 -10.73 -17.83
C ALA A 165 -16.80 -11.64 -17.46
N GLY A 166 -16.71 -12.13 -16.21
CA GLY A 166 -15.61 -12.98 -15.77
C GLY A 166 -14.22 -12.33 -15.86
N LEU A 167 -14.15 -10.99 -15.76
CA LEU A 167 -12.89 -10.26 -15.89
C LEU A 167 -12.02 -10.45 -14.63
N PRO A 168 -10.69 -10.55 -14.75
CA PRO A 168 -9.78 -10.72 -13.61
C PRO A 168 -10.03 -9.70 -12.49
N GLY A 169 -10.36 -8.46 -12.86
CA GLY A 169 -10.65 -7.38 -11.93
C GLY A 169 -11.77 -7.63 -10.90
N ALA A 170 -12.57 -8.69 -11.06
CA ALA A 170 -13.62 -9.11 -10.14
C ALA A 170 -13.10 -9.91 -8.93
N SER A 171 -11.99 -10.63 -9.06
CA SER A 171 -11.41 -11.47 -7.99
C SER A 171 -10.36 -10.75 -7.14
N ARG A 172 -10.15 -9.45 -7.35
CA ARG A 172 -9.18 -8.66 -6.59
C ARG A 172 -9.56 -8.60 -5.12
N ARG A 173 -8.54 -8.59 -4.26
CA ARG A 173 -8.67 -8.21 -2.86
C ARG A 173 -9.17 -6.77 -2.75
N PHE A 174 -9.75 -6.41 -1.61
CA PHE A 174 -10.18 -5.03 -1.32
C PHE A 174 -9.06 -3.99 -1.47
N THR A 175 -7.81 -4.43 -1.43
CA THR A 175 -6.61 -3.62 -1.64
C THR A 175 -6.28 -3.37 -3.11
N GLY A 176 -7.03 -3.98 -4.04
CA GLY A 176 -6.77 -3.94 -5.48
C GLY A 176 -5.71 -4.94 -5.95
N SER A 177 -5.13 -5.73 -5.05
CA SER A 177 -4.14 -6.77 -5.33
C SER A 177 -4.77 -8.06 -5.89
N TYR A 178 -4.01 -8.78 -6.70
CA TYR A 178 -4.37 -10.09 -7.25
C TYR A 178 -3.71 -11.22 -6.46
N GLU A 179 -4.38 -12.37 -6.37
CA GLU A 179 -3.82 -13.55 -5.71
C GLU A 179 -2.69 -14.16 -6.53
N ILE A 180 -1.56 -14.46 -5.91
CA ILE A 180 -0.46 -15.20 -6.52
C ILE A 180 0.16 -16.16 -5.48
N GLY A 181 0.16 -17.46 -5.78
CA GLY A 181 0.92 -18.47 -5.05
C GLY A 181 0.49 -18.71 -3.59
N SER A 182 -0.80 -18.60 -3.26
CA SER A 182 -1.28 -18.95 -1.91
C SER A 182 -1.03 -20.43 -1.59
N PHE A 183 -0.67 -20.72 -0.34
CA PHE A 183 -0.49 -22.05 0.25
C PHE A 183 0.63 -22.94 -0.33
N VAL A 184 1.44 -22.46 -1.27
CA VAL A 184 2.51 -23.25 -1.92
C VAL A 184 3.93 -22.93 -1.45
N ALA A 185 4.11 -22.00 -0.49
CA ALA A 185 5.39 -21.47 0.01
C ALA A 185 6.33 -20.80 -1.04
N ASP A 186 6.08 -20.99 -2.34
CA ASP A 186 6.77 -20.36 -3.47
C ASP A 186 5.93 -19.23 -4.07
N PHE A 187 5.75 -18.15 -3.31
CA PHE A 187 5.06 -16.94 -3.76
C PHE A 187 6.09 -15.87 -4.18
N PRO A 188 5.67 -14.76 -4.82
CA PRO A 188 6.61 -13.79 -5.37
C PRO A 188 7.57 -13.19 -4.33
N VAL A 189 8.87 -13.20 -4.65
CA VAL A 189 9.91 -12.55 -3.85
C VAL A 189 10.02 -11.08 -4.27
N VAL A 190 9.82 -10.17 -3.31
CA VAL A 190 10.04 -8.73 -3.49
C VAL A 190 11.05 -8.24 -2.46
N SER A 191 12.00 -7.43 -2.91
CA SER A 191 12.98 -6.73 -2.07
C SER A 191 12.91 -5.22 -2.29
N TRP A 192 13.46 -4.45 -1.35
CA TRP A 192 13.54 -2.99 -1.47
C TRP A 192 14.49 -2.64 -2.62
N ILE A 193 14.02 -1.85 -3.61
CA ILE A 193 14.78 -1.32 -4.77
C ILE A 193 15.93 -2.26 -5.23
N ALA A 194 15.57 -3.47 -5.65
CA ALA A 194 16.51 -4.47 -6.19
C ALA A 194 17.62 -4.98 -5.24
N ASP A 195 17.44 -4.84 -3.92
CA ASP A 195 18.31 -5.47 -2.93
C ASP A 195 18.39 -6.99 -3.20
N ARG A 196 19.61 -7.52 -3.24
CA ARG A 196 19.83 -8.96 -3.31
C ARG A 196 19.53 -9.56 -1.93
N PRO A 197 18.72 -10.63 -1.83
CA PRO A 197 18.54 -11.35 -0.58
C PRO A 197 19.89 -11.74 0.03
N PRO A 198 20.21 -11.34 1.27
CA PRO A 198 21.41 -11.83 1.94
C PRO A 198 21.32 -13.34 2.11
N LEU A 199 22.46 -14.01 1.92
CA LEU A 199 22.63 -15.40 2.33
C LEU A 199 23.01 -15.38 3.81
N VAL A 200 22.12 -15.89 4.65
CA VAL A 200 22.31 -15.94 6.09
C VAL A 200 22.63 -17.36 6.48
N ASP A 201 23.74 -17.55 7.20
CA ASP A 201 24.07 -18.81 7.84
C ASP A 201 23.23 -18.97 9.11
N GLY A 202 22.24 -19.86 9.08
CA GLY A 202 21.23 -20.02 10.14
C GLY A 202 21.82 -20.30 11.52
N PRO A 203 22.72 -21.27 11.68
CA PRO A 203 23.45 -21.53 12.94
C PRO A 203 24.19 -20.32 13.52
N MET A 204 24.69 -19.41 12.68
CA MET A 204 25.43 -18.22 13.10
C MET A 204 24.53 -17.00 13.32
N TRP A 205 23.27 -17.07 12.90
CA TRP A 205 22.33 -15.96 13.03
C TRP A 205 21.85 -15.77 14.47
N GLN A 206 21.71 -14.50 14.85
CA GLN A 206 21.22 -14.09 16.16
C GLN A 206 20.19 -12.98 16.02
N LEU A 207 19.12 -13.07 16.82
CA LEU A 207 18.11 -12.03 17.01
C LEU A 207 18.34 -11.34 18.35
N ARG A 208 18.54 -10.03 18.32
CA ARG A 208 18.69 -9.22 19.54
C ARG A 208 17.35 -8.57 19.89
N VAL A 209 16.87 -8.79 21.10
CA VAL A 209 15.70 -8.10 21.66
C VAL A 209 16.18 -7.15 22.76
N GLU A 210 16.10 -5.84 22.49
CA GLU A 210 16.80 -4.82 23.28
C GLU A 210 15.98 -3.53 23.46
N GLY A 211 16.57 -2.54 24.14
CA GLY A 211 15.96 -1.24 24.41
C GLY A 211 15.23 -1.20 25.76
N ALA A 212 14.01 -0.66 25.76
CA ALA A 212 13.17 -0.52 26.96
C ALA A 212 12.57 -1.86 27.46
N VAL A 213 13.45 -2.82 27.78
CA VAL A 213 13.14 -4.16 28.32
C VAL A 213 13.98 -4.44 29.55
N ALA A 214 13.42 -5.11 30.56
CA ALA A 214 14.11 -5.47 31.80
C ALA A 214 15.21 -6.52 31.57
N GLN A 215 14.95 -7.49 30.70
CA GLN A 215 15.84 -8.59 30.35
C GLN A 215 16.05 -8.62 28.83
N PRO A 216 17.12 -7.98 28.31
CA PRO A 216 17.50 -8.10 26.91
C PRO A 216 17.83 -9.56 26.56
N LEU A 217 17.44 -9.99 25.36
CA LEU A 217 17.68 -11.35 24.87
C LEU A 217 18.55 -11.31 23.61
N THR A 218 19.40 -12.33 23.45
CA THR A 218 20.04 -12.66 22.16
C THR A 218 19.72 -14.11 21.88
N LEU A 219 18.93 -14.36 20.84
CA LEU A 219 18.36 -15.67 20.54
C LEU A 219 18.92 -16.19 19.22
N THR A 220 19.43 -17.42 19.24
CA THR A 220 19.78 -18.17 18.03
C THR A 220 18.53 -18.81 17.42
N LEU A 221 18.66 -19.34 16.20
CA LEU A 221 17.58 -20.13 15.59
C LEU A 221 17.26 -21.41 16.41
N ALA A 222 18.28 -22.00 17.05
CA ALA A 222 18.11 -23.17 17.91
C ALA A 222 17.34 -22.82 19.20
N ASP A 223 17.62 -21.67 19.81
CA ASP A 223 16.87 -21.19 20.97
C ASP A 223 15.39 -21.03 20.62
N LEU A 224 15.08 -20.37 19.50
CA LEU A 224 13.71 -20.14 19.04
C LEU A 224 12.94 -21.42 18.73
N ALA A 225 13.62 -22.51 18.35
CA ALA A 225 12.98 -23.80 18.14
C ALA A 225 12.41 -24.40 19.45
N GLY A 226 12.96 -24.02 20.61
CA GLY A 226 12.46 -24.41 21.93
C GLY A 226 11.27 -23.58 22.42
N TRP A 227 10.91 -22.50 21.73
CA TRP A 227 9.76 -21.66 22.11
C TRP A 227 8.44 -22.22 21.58
N PRO A 228 7.30 -21.93 22.23
CA PRO A 228 5.99 -22.28 21.72
C PRO A 228 5.74 -21.74 20.31
N GLN A 229 5.55 -22.67 19.37
CA GLN A 229 5.28 -22.34 17.98
C GLN A 229 3.80 -22.09 17.75
N ARG A 230 3.47 -21.06 16.96
CA ARG A 230 2.12 -20.74 16.51
C ARG A 230 2.05 -20.78 14.99
N VAL A 231 0.89 -21.18 14.46
CA VAL A 231 0.59 -21.09 13.03
C VAL A 231 -0.49 -20.04 12.81
N VAL A 232 -0.21 -19.05 11.97
CA VAL A 232 -1.14 -17.97 11.62
C VAL A 232 -1.38 -17.99 10.11
N THR A 233 -2.64 -18.22 9.71
CA THR A 233 -3.05 -18.11 8.31
C THR A 233 -3.36 -16.65 7.99
N THR A 234 -2.52 -16.01 7.18
CA THR A 234 -2.71 -14.60 6.83
C THR A 234 -2.12 -14.26 5.47
N ALA A 235 -2.64 -13.19 4.86
CA ALA A 235 -2.19 -12.70 3.57
C ALA A 235 -1.04 -11.70 3.73
N ILE A 236 0.08 -11.97 3.06
CA ILE A 236 1.04 -10.90 2.74
C ILE A 236 0.53 -10.18 1.50
N ASP A 237 0.38 -8.85 1.60
CA ASP A 237 -0.25 -8.04 0.55
C ASP A 237 0.70 -6.95 0.05
N CYS A 238 1.35 -7.21 -1.08
CA CYS A 238 2.38 -6.36 -1.66
C CYS A 238 1.78 -5.09 -2.26
N THR A 239 2.38 -3.93 -2.00
CA THR A 239 2.03 -2.65 -2.65
C THR A 239 2.21 -2.68 -4.18
N GLY A 240 2.97 -3.64 -4.69
CA GLY A 240 3.10 -3.94 -6.12
C GLY A 240 1.89 -4.66 -6.74
N GLY A 241 0.82 -4.93 -5.97
CA GLY A 241 -0.46 -5.38 -6.52
C GLY A 241 -0.68 -6.89 -6.53
N TRP A 242 0.06 -7.63 -5.72
CA TRP A 242 -0.23 -9.05 -5.52
C TRP A 242 -0.35 -9.34 -4.03
N TYR A 243 -1.12 -10.37 -3.69
CA TYR A 243 -1.16 -10.92 -2.34
C TYR A 243 -1.03 -12.44 -2.38
N SER A 244 -0.61 -13.01 -1.27
CA SER A 244 -0.49 -14.46 -1.11
C SER A 244 -0.91 -14.86 0.30
N VAL A 245 -1.82 -15.82 0.42
CA VAL A 245 -2.23 -16.37 1.72
C VAL A 245 -1.31 -17.53 2.07
N GLN A 246 -0.69 -17.49 3.25
CA GLN A 246 0.17 -18.57 3.73
C GLN A 246 -0.17 -18.92 5.18
N ARG A 247 0.18 -20.14 5.58
CA ARG A 247 0.14 -20.60 6.97
C ARG A 247 1.53 -20.37 7.58
N TRP A 248 1.74 -19.20 8.16
CA TRP A 248 3.04 -18.81 8.72
C TRP A 248 3.25 -19.49 10.07
N GLN A 249 4.38 -20.17 10.26
CA GLN A 249 4.77 -20.72 11.55
C GLN A 249 5.88 -19.89 12.19
N GLY A 250 5.82 -19.67 13.50
CA GLY A 250 6.91 -19.08 14.27
C GLY A 250 6.54 -18.77 15.72
N VAL A 251 7.25 -17.85 16.34
CA VAL A 251 7.06 -17.45 17.75
C VAL A 251 6.15 -16.23 17.84
N GLY A 252 5.17 -16.26 18.75
CA GLY A 252 4.27 -15.13 18.98
C GLY A 252 4.99 -13.94 19.60
N MET A 253 4.79 -12.73 19.06
CA MET A 253 5.46 -11.54 19.58
C MET A 253 5.02 -11.17 21.00
N GLU A 254 3.75 -11.39 21.35
CA GLU A 254 3.25 -11.22 22.72
C GLU A 254 4.09 -11.99 23.76
N GLU A 255 4.45 -13.22 23.43
CA GLU A 255 5.21 -14.10 24.32
C GLU A 255 6.66 -13.67 24.44
N LEU A 256 7.30 -13.35 23.31
CA LEU A 256 8.66 -12.81 23.27
C LEU A 256 8.77 -11.51 24.08
N LEU A 257 7.83 -10.58 23.90
CA LEU A 257 7.80 -9.31 24.63
C LEU A 257 7.60 -9.54 26.13
N ARG A 258 6.70 -10.47 26.51
CA ARG A 258 6.47 -10.83 27.91
C ARG A 258 7.72 -11.38 28.58
N ALA A 259 8.45 -12.27 27.93
CA ALA A 259 9.68 -12.85 28.45
C ALA A 259 10.79 -11.81 28.71
N THR A 260 10.84 -10.75 27.89
CA THR A 260 11.84 -9.68 28.07
C THR A 260 11.50 -8.69 29.19
N GLY A 261 10.26 -8.70 29.69
CA GLY A 261 9.78 -7.73 30.67
C GLY A 261 9.79 -6.30 30.14
N VAL A 262 8.84 -5.97 29.26
CA VAL A 262 8.67 -4.61 28.70
C VAL A 262 8.59 -3.57 29.82
N ARG A 263 9.45 -2.54 29.77
CA ARG A 263 9.47 -1.47 30.77
C ARG A 263 8.29 -0.49 30.58
N PRO A 264 7.82 0.17 31.65
CA PRO A 264 6.68 1.10 31.57
C PRO A 264 6.87 2.27 30.59
N GLU A 265 8.11 2.72 30.39
CA GLU A 265 8.48 3.80 29.47
C GLU A 265 8.46 3.40 27.99
N ALA A 266 8.34 2.10 27.66
CA ALA A 266 8.27 1.65 26.28
C ALA A 266 6.99 2.17 25.60
N ALA A 267 7.12 2.75 24.41
CA ALA A 267 6.02 3.33 23.64
C ALA A 267 5.86 2.70 22.24
N SER A 268 6.91 2.07 21.69
CA SER A 268 6.85 1.43 20.38
C SER A 268 7.90 0.34 20.20
N VAL A 269 7.71 -0.55 19.22
CA VAL A 269 8.66 -1.61 18.85
C VAL A 269 9.16 -1.35 17.43
N THR A 270 10.48 -1.36 17.27
CA THR A 270 11.14 -1.28 15.96
C THR A 270 11.70 -2.65 15.61
N PHE A 271 11.35 -3.16 14.43
CA PHE A 271 11.88 -4.37 13.82
C PHE A 271 12.88 -3.96 12.76
N GLU A 272 14.10 -4.48 12.83
CA GLU A 272 15.21 -4.10 11.95
C GLU A 272 15.82 -5.34 11.28
N SER A 273 15.99 -5.22 9.97
CA SER A 273 16.64 -6.18 9.09
C SER A 273 18.16 -6.10 9.21
N LEU A 274 18.84 -7.20 8.92
CA LEU A 274 20.30 -7.21 8.67
C LEU A 274 20.74 -6.19 7.60
N THR A 275 19.82 -5.78 6.70
CA THR A 275 20.06 -4.77 5.65
C THR A 275 19.89 -3.33 6.14
N GLY A 276 19.59 -3.10 7.42
CA GLY A 276 19.26 -1.78 7.98
C GLY A 276 17.80 -1.35 7.77
N TYR A 277 17.05 -2.06 6.92
CA TYR A 277 15.63 -1.78 6.71
C TYR A 277 14.82 -1.97 8.00
N LYS A 278 14.06 -0.95 8.41
CA LYS A 278 13.33 -0.98 9.69
C LYS A 278 11.89 -0.50 9.62
N ARG A 279 11.07 -1.05 10.52
CA ARG A 279 9.67 -0.68 10.72
C ARG A 279 9.31 -0.62 12.18
N ARG A 280 8.51 0.37 12.54
CA ARG A 280 8.11 0.71 13.89
C ARG A 280 6.59 0.68 14.04
N PHE A 281 6.13 0.04 15.10
CA PHE A 281 4.71 -0.17 15.41
C PHE A 281 4.43 0.16 16.87
N SER A 282 3.17 0.39 17.22
CA SER A 282 2.80 0.47 18.64
C SER A 282 3.03 -0.87 19.34
N LEU A 283 3.15 -0.86 20.67
CA LEU A 283 3.28 -2.09 21.46
C LEU A 283 2.06 -3.02 21.28
N GLU A 284 0.86 -2.43 21.29
CA GLU A 284 -0.41 -3.16 21.10
C GLU A 284 -0.42 -3.91 19.76
N GLU A 285 -0.04 -3.23 18.68
CA GLU A 285 0.00 -3.86 17.36
C GLU A 285 1.10 -4.93 17.30
N ALA A 286 2.30 -4.61 17.80
CA ALA A 286 3.43 -5.52 17.78
C ALA A 286 3.14 -6.84 18.52
N ALA A 287 2.38 -6.80 19.62
CA ALA A 287 1.98 -8.00 20.36
C ALA A 287 1.14 -8.98 19.52
N THR A 288 0.39 -8.49 18.52
CA THR A 288 -0.43 -9.34 17.63
C THR A 288 0.36 -10.01 16.50
N PHE A 289 1.64 -9.68 16.35
CA PHE A 289 2.46 -10.18 15.25
C PHE A 289 3.12 -11.52 15.57
N LEU A 290 3.73 -12.09 14.54
CA LEU A 290 4.48 -13.35 14.62
C LEU A 290 5.91 -13.12 14.11
N LEU A 291 6.88 -13.62 14.86
CA LEU A 291 8.24 -13.84 14.38
C LEU A 291 8.23 -15.11 13.52
N GLY A 292 7.98 -14.96 12.22
CA GLY A 292 7.84 -16.07 11.29
C GLY A 292 9.18 -16.73 10.97
N LEU A 293 9.23 -18.05 11.11
CA LEU A 293 10.41 -18.91 10.91
C LEU A 293 10.22 -19.88 9.73
N GLY A 294 8.97 -20.15 9.35
CA GLY A 294 8.65 -21.06 8.25
C GLY A 294 7.21 -20.94 7.77
N ILE A 295 6.86 -21.79 6.81
CA ILE A 295 5.53 -21.89 6.22
C ILE A 295 5.08 -23.34 6.34
N ALA A 296 3.94 -23.55 6.99
CA ALA A 296 3.28 -24.84 7.02
C ALA A 296 2.62 -25.08 5.66
N VAL A 297 2.98 -26.18 5.01
CA VAL A 297 2.41 -26.62 3.74
C VAL A 297 1.67 -27.93 3.95
N ASP A 298 0.53 -28.08 3.28
CA ASP A 298 -0.18 -29.35 3.27
C ASP A 298 0.60 -30.36 2.42
N GLU A 299 0.69 -31.58 2.91
CA GLU A 299 1.28 -32.72 2.19
C GLU A 299 0.17 -33.53 1.50
N PRO A 300 0.49 -34.41 0.54
CA PRO A 300 -0.47 -35.32 -0.07
C PRO A 300 -1.29 -36.12 0.96
N GLU A 301 -2.48 -36.58 0.55
CA GLU A 301 -3.42 -37.28 1.42
C GLU A 301 -2.74 -38.35 2.30
N GLY A 302 -2.93 -38.22 3.61
CA GLY A 302 -2.39 -39.15 4.62
C GLY A 302 -1.13 -38.68 5.36
N TYR A 303 -0.49 -37.59 4.92
CA TYR A 303 0.70 -37.04 5.58
C TYR A 303 0.38 -35.78 6.40
N PRO A 304 0.99 -35.59 7.59
CA PRO A 304 0.86 -34.35 8.34
C PRO A 304 1.52 -33.20 7.59
N ALA A 305 0.95 -31.99 7.73
CA ALA A 305 1.54 -30.78 7.17
C ALA A 305 3.01 -30.63 7.63
N THR A 306 3.90 -30.34 6.69
CA THR A 306 5.31 -30.07 6.98
C THR A 306 5.56 -28.58 7.07
N VAL A 307 6.56 -28.19 7.85
CA VAL A 307 6.98 -26.80 7.94
C VAL A 307 8.22 -26.64 7.08
N ARG A 308 8.10 -25.87 6.01
CA ARG A 308 9.25 -25.47 5.20
C ARG A 308 9.90 -24.23 5.83
N PRO A 309 11.22 -24.24 6.10
CA PRO A 309 11.93 -23.02 6.46
C PRO A 309 11.72 -21.94 5.39
N LEU A 310 11.80 -20.68 5.80
CA LEU A 310 11.79 -19.58 4.83
C LEU A 310 12.95 -19.74 3.85
N THR A 311 12.76 -19.32 2.60
CA THR A 311 13.87 -19.18 1.66
C THR A 311 14.61 -17.86 1.93
N ALA A 312 15.83 -17.71 1.39
CA ALA A 312 16.56 -16.45 1.47
C ALA A 312 15.72 -15.27 0.95
N GLY A 313 15.01 -15.44 -0.18
CA GLY A 313 14.13 -14.42 -0.73
C GLY A 313 12.95 -14.05 0.17
N HIS A 314 12.43 -15.01 0.94
CA HIS A 314 11.31 -14.83 1.86
C HIS A 314 11.70 -14.37 3.26
N GLY A 315 13.00 -14.26 3.56
CA GLY A 315 13.49 -13.67 4.80
C GLY A 315 14.15 -14.65 5.77
N TYR A 316 14.66 -15.79 5.29
CA TYR A 316 15.41 -16.74 6.14
C TYR A 316 16.51 -16.05 6.98
N PRO A 317 16.68 -16.41 8.26
CA PRO A 317 15.93 -17.43 9.00
C PRO A 317 14.64 -16.92 9.65
N ALA A 318 14.47 -15.60 9.81
CA ALA A 318 13.33 -15.03 10.48
C ALA A 318 12.82 -13.74 9.82
N ARG A 319 11.50 -13.61 9.75
CA ARG A 319 10.82 -12.40 9.27
C ARG A 319 9.71 -11.96 10.21
N LEU A 320 9.33 -10.69 10.10
CA LEU A 320 8.09 -10.20 10.68
C LEU A 320 6.90 -10.66 9.82
N VAL A 321 5.91 -11.26 10.47
CA VAL A 321 4.57 -11.53 9.93
C VAL A 321 3.60 -10.61 10.66
N ALA A 322 3.08 -9.60 9.95
CA ALA A 322 2.27 -8.52 10.51
C ALA A 322 0.87 -8.47 9.88
N PRO A 323 -0.08 -9.32 10.34
CA PRO A 323 -1.44 -9.37 9.81
C PRO A 323 -2.10 -7.97 9.72
N GLY A 324 -2.75 -7.70 8.60
CA GLY A 324 -3.43 -6.41 8.35
C GLY A 324 -2.50 -5.24 8.00
N ARG A 325 -1.18 -5.41 8.04
CA ARG A 325 -0.21 -4.45 7.49
C ARG A 325 0.15 -4.79 6.05
N ARG A 326 0.64 -3.81 5.29
CA ARG A 326 1.06 -4.01 3.89
C ARG A 326 2.38 -4.77 3.85
N GLY A 327 2.67 -5.51 2.78
CA GLY A 327 3.87 -6.36 2.69
C GLY A 327 5.19 -5.60 2.82
N VAL A 328 5.23 -4.30 2.49
CA VAL A 328 6.39 -3.43 2.73
C VAL A 328 6.72 -3.28 4.23
N GLU A 329 5.74 -3.47 5.10
CA GLU A 329 5.92 -3.40 6.55
C GLU A 329 6.40 -4.73 7.17
N TRP A 330 6.41 -5.83 6.40
CA TRP A 330 6.80 -7.16 6.86
C TRP A 330 8.30 -7.36 6.70
N VAL A 331 9.08 -6.80 7.63
CA VAL A 331 10.54 -6.81 7.66
C VAL A 331 11.08 -8.25 7.52
N LYS A 332 12.01 -8.45 6.59
CA LYS A 332 12.70 -9.73 6.36
C LYS A 332 14.08 -9.70 7.02
N TRP A 333 14.67 -10.89 7.22
CA TRP A 333 16.04 -11.03 7.74
C TRP A 333 16.22 -10.30 9.08
N LEU A 334 15.29 -10.52 10.00
CA LEU A 334 15.27 -9.80 11.27
C LEU A 334 16.59 -10.00 12.02
N ALA A 335 17.13 -8.91 12.54
CA ALA A 335 18.35 -8.88 13.34
C ALA A 335 18.09 -8.28 14.72
N VAL A 336 17.21 -7.28 14.78
CA VAL A 336 16.92 -6.53 16.01
C VAL A 336 15.43 -6.30 16.18
N ILE A 337 14.95 -6.50 17.41
CA ILE A 337 13.66 -6.05 17.90
C ILE A 337 13.95 -5.09 19.05
N ARG A 338 13.73 -3.79 18.82
CA ARG A 338 14.07 -2.73 19.75
C ARG A 338 12.84 -2.05 20.31
N LEU A 339 12.66 -2.09 21.62
CA LEU A 339 11.64 -1.31 22.31
C LEU A 339 12.15 0.12 22.51
N ASN A 340 11.33 1.09 22.11
CA ASN A 340 11.67 2.51 22.08
C ASN A 340 10.78 3.25 23.07
N GLU A 341 11.34 4.24 23.75
CA GLU A 341 10.59 5.17 24.62
C GLU A 341 9.76 6.17 23.81
N THR A 342 10.07 6.33 22.52
CA THR A 342 9.32 7.22 21.63
C THR A 342 8.22 6.48 20.87
N GLY A 343 7.15 7.21 20.54
CA GLY A 343 5.97 6.65 19.89
C GLY A 343 6.20 6.25 18.42
N PRO A 344 5.25 5.49 17.85
CA PRO A 344 5.35 4.97 16.48
C PRO A 344 5.29 6.06 15.40
N HIS A 345 4.73 7.23 15.71
CA HIS A 345 4.60 8.38 14.79
C HIS A 345 5.95 9.02 14.42
N GLN A 346 7.04 8.70 15.12
CA GLN A 346 8.38 9.13 14.72
C GLN A 346 8.96 8.32 13.55
N GLN A 347 8.25 7.29 13.06
CA GLN A 347 8.65 6.58 11.85
C GLN A 347 8.55 7.51 10.63
N SER A 348 9.57 7.46 9.76
CA SER A 348 9.47 8.07 8.44
C SER A 348 8.24 7.52 7.69
N PRO A 349 7.44 8.38 7.02
CA PRO A 349 6.36 7.90 6.15
C PRO A 349 6.90 7.17 4.92
N LEU A 350 8.19 7.35 4.60
CA LEU A 350 8.87 6.64 3.52
C LEU A 350 9.69 5.46 4.07
N PRO A 351 9.78 4.34 3.34
CA PRO A 351 10.65 3.20 3.66
C PRO A 351 12.15 3.47 3.51
N LEU A 352 12.65 4.54 4.13
CA LEU A 352 14.08 4.86 4.09
C LEU A 352 14.84 3.84 4.95
N GLN A 353 15.93 3.30 4.39
CA GLN A 353 16.92 2.50 5.11
C GLN A 353 17.76 3.43 6.01
#